data_AF-A0A525HNC4-F1
#
_entry.id   AF-A0A525HNC4-F1
#
_cell.length_a   1.000
_cell.length_b   1.000
_cell.length_c   1.000
_cell.angle_alpha   90.00
_cell.angle_beta   90.00
_cell.angle_gamma   90.00
#
_symmetry.space_group_name_H-M   'P 1'
#
loop_
_entity.id
_entity.type
_entity.pdbx_description
1 polymer ?
#
loop_
_entity_poly.entity_id
_entity_poly.type
_entity_poly.pdbx_seq_one_letter_code
_entity_poly.pdbx_strand_id
1 'polypeptide(L)'
;MKTGLAMATLGLLLAACGGGSAPGDNTATPAALAPMEAKIAALTDAQRKTVFYKAIYDADYECGEIDKIESKPRNDGKPVWVATCDDLGEYVITLQPGGIFTVSGVPQARKRMPKGTKILPVGTK
;
A
#
# COMPACT_ATOMS: atom_id res chain seq x y z
N MET A 1 18.76 39.08 53.41
CA MET A 1 19.44 37.77 53.33
C MET A 1 19.11 37.01 54.61
N LYS A 2 18.31 35.93 54.54
CA LYS A 2 17.92 35.10 55.69
C LYS A 2 18.26 33.64 55.36
N THR A 3 19.21 33.09 56.11
CA THR A 3 19.58 31.68 56.16
C THR A 3 18.53 30.88 56.93
N GLY A 4 18.25 29.64 56.51
CA GLY A 4 17.39 28.76 57.30
C GLY A 4 17.08 27.40 56.69
N LEU A 5 17.96 26.44 57.00
CA LEU A 5 17.70 25.05 57.37
C LEU A 5 17.23 24.03 56.31
N ALA A 6 18.05 22.99 56.23
CA ALA A 6 17.85 21.73 55.53
C ALA A 6 16.71 20.87 56.13
N MET A 7 16.06 20.07 55.28
CA MET A 7 15.59 18.75 55.68
C MET A 7 15.49 17.86 54.44
N ALA A 8 16.34 16.83 54.43
CA ALA A 8 16.28 15.71 53.53
C ALA A 8 15.12 14.80 53.94
N THR A 9 14.21 14.49 53.00
CA THR A 9 13.26 13.39 53.14
C THR A 9 13.45 12.42 51.98
N LEU A 10 14.04 11.29 52.37
CA LEU A 10 14.33 10.11 51.59
C LEU A 10 13.07 9.23 51.51
N GLY A 11 12.71 8.79 50.30
CA GLY A 11 12.27 7.41 50.08
C GLY A 11 10.76 7.09 50.02
N LEU A 12 10.48 6.23 49.04
CA LEU A 12 9.40 5.24 48.93
C LEU A 12 8.03 5.69 48.43
N LEU A 13 7.86 5.67 47.09
CA LEU A 13 6.63 5.17 46.44
C LEU A 13 6.97 4.44 45.13
N LEU A 14 7.59 3.25 45.23
CA LEU A 14 7.65 2.25 44.14
C LEU A 14 6.55 1.20 44.35
N ALA A 15 5.28 1.61 44.27
CA ALA A 15 4.15 0.71 44.34
C ALA A 15 3.11 1.08 43.29
N ALA A 16 3.21 0.46 42.10
CA ALA A 16 2.09 0.10 41.22
C ALA A 16 2.60 -0.59 39.95
N CYS A 17 3.31 -1.71 40.10
CA CYS A 17 3.35 -2.74 39.06
C CYS A 17 2.12 -3.62 39.28
N GLY A 18 1.07 -3.43 38.48
CA GLY A 18 -0.17 -4.20 38.64
C GLY A 18 -1.41 -3.52 38.06
N GLY A 19 -1.31 -2.95 36.86
CA GLY A 19 -2.48 -2.55 36.09
C GLY A 19 -2.81 -3.67 35.12
N GLY A 20 -3.80 -4.49 35.46
CA GLY A 20 -4.26 -5.58 34.61
C GLY A 20 -4.64 -5.08 33.22
N SER A 21 -4.00 -5.66 32.20
CA SER A 21 -4.42 -5.50 30.82
C SER A 21 -5.78 -6.18 30.66
N ALA A 22 -6.85 -5.39 30.70
CA ALA A 22 -8.09 -5.79 30.08
C ALA A 22 -7.78 -6.11 28.60
N PRO A 23 -8.33 -7.18 28.02
CA PRO A 23 -8.28 -7.35 26.58
C PRO A 23 -9.04 -6.18 25.97
N GLY A 24 -8.30 -5.17 25.54
CA GLY A 24 -8.86 -4.12 24.70
C GLY A 24 -9.25 -4.79 23.40
N ASP A 25 -10.55 -4.91 23.15
CA ASP A 25 -11.06 -5.23 21.83
C ASP A 25 -10.52 -4.18 20.86
N ASN A 26 -9.47 -4.55 20.11
CA ASN A 26 -8.85 -3.72 19.08
C ASN A 26 -9.79 -3.66 17.87
N THR A 27 -10.96 -3.07 18.07
CA THR A 27 -11.86 -2.75 16.98
C THR A 27 -11.33 -1.46 16.37
N ALA A 28 -10.38 -1.60 15.45
CA ALA A 28 -9.89 -0.49 14.66
C ALA A 28 -11.10 0.10 13.92
N THR A 29 -11.52 1.30 14.34
CA THR A 29 -12.54 2.05 13.62
C THR A 29 -12.03 2.26 12.19
N PRO A 30 -12.82 1.93 11.14
CA PRO A 30 -12.40 2.20 9.78
C PRO A 30 -12.08 3.68 9.65
N ALA A 31 -10.81 4.00 9.36
CA ALA A 31 -10.42 5.37 9.09
C ALA A 31 -11.23 5.87 7.89
N ALA A 32 -11.85 7.05 8.01
CA ALA A 32 -12.58 7.65 6.91
C ALA A 32 -11.69 7.70 5.65
N LEU A 33 -12.28 7.38 4.49
CA LEU A 33 -11.55 7.41 3.22
C LEU A 33 -11.10 8.85 2.94
N ALA A 34 -9.84 9.01 2.54
CA ALA A 34 -9.39 10.30 2.04
C ALA A 34 -10.19 10.66 0.76
N PRO A 35 -10.40 11.95 0.43
CA PRO A 35 -11.23 12.35 -0.71
C PRO A 35 -10.84 11.69 -2.05
N MET A 36 -9.55 11.48 -2.28
CA MET A 36 -9.07 10.79 -3.49
C MET A 36 -9.31 9.27 -3.43
N GLU A 37 -9.12 8.65 -2.28
CA GLU A 37 -9.42 7.23 -2.06
C GLU A 37 -10.91 6.95 -2.28
N ALA A 38 -11.79 7.83 -1.79
CA ALA A 38 -13.23 7.73 -2.02
C ALA A 38 -13.58 7.82 -3.52
N LYS A 39 -12.92 8.69 -4.28
CA LYS A 39 -13.09 8.78 -5.74
C LYS A 39 -12.67 7.50 -6.44
N ILE A 40 -11.53 6.92 -6.05
CA ILE A 40 -11.03 5.65 -6.60
C ILE A 40 -11.99 4.51 -6.26
N ALA A 41 -12.53 4.49 -5.05
CA ALA A 41 -13.51 3.48 -4.62
C ALA A 41 -14.84 3.57 -5.38
N ALA A 42 -15.21 4.76 -5.86
CA ALA A 42 -16.42 4.99 -6.64
C ALA A 42 -16.28 4.64 -8.14
N LEU A 43 -15.07 4.30 -8.61
CA LEU A 43 -14.84 3.93 -10.00
C LEU A 43 -15.42 2.55 -10.32
N THR A 44 -15.84 2.35 -11.57
CA THR A 44 -16.06 1.00 -12.09
C THR A 44 -14.75 0.23 -12.13
N ASP A 45 -14.81 -1.10 -12.17
CA ASP A 45 -13.60 -1.92 -12.22
C ASP A 45 -12.71 -1.58 -13.42
N ALA A 46 -13.32 -1.39 -14.60
CA ALA A 46 -12.61 -0.98 -15.81
C ALA A 46 -11.91 0.39 -15.65
N GLN A 47 -12.59 1.38 -15.07
CA GLN A 47 -12.01 2.69 -14.80
C GLN A 47 -10.85 2.61 -13.79
N ARG A 48 -11.00 1.80 -12.74
CA ARG A 48 -9.96 1.59 -11.74
C ARG A 48 -8.74 0.91 -12.35
N LYS A 49 -8.94 -0.09 -13.22
CA LYS A 49 -7.87 -0.69 -14.05
C LYS A 49 -7.16 0.36 -14.89
N THR A 50 -7.87 1.25 -15.59
CA THR A 50 -7.24 2.33 -16.36
C THR A 50 -6.39 3.27 -15.50
N VAL A 51 -6.88 3.66 -14.32
CA VAL A 51 -6.13 4.54 -13.40
C VAL A 51 -4.86 3.86 -12.91
N PHE A 52 -4.94 2.61 -12.47
CA PHE A 52 -3.77 1.87 -11.98
C PHE A 52 -2.80 1.48 -13.08
N TYR A 53 -3.29 1.18 -14.28
CA TYR A 53 -2.45 0.99 -15.46
C TYR A 53 -1.63 2.25 -15.75
N LYS A 54 -2.28 3.42 -15.75
CA LYS A 54 -1.58 4.69 -15.96
C LYS A 54 -0.56 4.96 -14.86
N ALA A 55 -0.86 4.68 -13.60
CA ALA A 55 0.08 4.84 -12.51
C ALA A 55 1.32 3.93 -12.65
N ILE A 56 1.13 2.67 -13.06
CA ILE A 56 2.23 1.73 -13.33
C ILE A 56 3.10 2.24 -14.48
N TYR A 57 2.47 2.69 -15.57
CA TYR A 57 3.17 3.25 -16.73
C TYR A 57 3.96 4.52 -16.37
N ASP A 58 3.40 5.41 -15.54
CA ASP A 58 4.06 6.64 -15.08
C ASP A 58 5.26 6.39 -14.17
N ALA A 59 5.34 5.20 -13.59
CA ALA A 59 6.47 4.74 -12.78
C ALA A 59 7.50 3.95 -13.61
N ASP A 60 7.47 4.07 -14.94
CA ASP A 60 8.35 3.38 -15.89
C ASP A 60 8.31 1.84 -15.81
N TYR A 61 7.22 1.28 -15.29
CA TYR A 61 6.96 -0.15 -15.32
C TYR A 61 6.17 -0.56 -16.55
N GLU A 62 6.27 -1.84 -16.90
CA GLU A 62 5.57 -2.44 -18.03
C GLU A 62 4.43 -3.33 -17.53
N CYS A 63 3.26 -3.19 -18.13
CA CYS A 63 2.10 -4.03 -17.87
C CYS A 63 1.36 -4.14 -19.20
N GLY A 64 1.02 -5.36 -19.63
CA GLY A 64 0.19 -5.58 -20.81
C GLY A 64 -1.25 -5.17 -20.51
N GLU A 65 -1.93 -5.99 -19.73
CA GLU A 65 -3.27 -5.77 -19.20
C GLU A 65 -3.29 -6.04 -17.69
N ILE A 66 -4.07 -5.28 -16.92
CA ILE A 66 -4.32 -5.60 -15.51
C ILE A 66 -5.45 -6.63 -15.44
N ASP A 67 -5.11 -7.86 -15.09
CA ASP A 67 -6.09 -8.94 -14.85
C ASP A 67 -6.82 -8.71 -13.53
N LYS A 68 -6.07 -8.36 -12.48
CA LYS A 68 -6.57 -8.34 -11.11
C LYS A 68 -6.08 -7.12 -10.32
N ILE A 69 -6.96 -6.59 -9.49
CA ILE A 69 -6.66 -5.55 -8.50
C ILE A 69 -7.13 -6.05 -7.14
N GLU A 70 -6.25 -5.98 -6.15
CA GLU A 70 -6.56 -6.32 -4.77
C GLU A 70 -6.25 -5.17 -3.84
N SER A 71 -7.25 -4.70 -3.08
CA SER A 71 -7.00 -3.83 -1.94
C SER A 71 -6.23 -4.58 -0.86
N LYS A 72 -5.21 -3.94 -0.29
CA LYS A 72 -4.44 -4.48 0.83
C LYS A 72 -4.70 -3.66 2.10
N PRO A 73 -4.32 -4.18 3.28
CA PRO A 73 -4.27 -3.35 4.48
C PRO A 73 -3.46 -2.08 4.23
N ARG A 74 -3.86 -0.99 4.87
CA ARG A 74 -3.15 0.28 4.76
C ARG A 74 -1.71 0.13 5.24
N ASN A 75 -0.77 0.76 4.52
CA ASN A 75 0.63 0.84 4.92
C ASN A 75 0.93 2.26 5.42
N ASP A 76 1.36 2.40 6.68
CA ASP A 76 1.54 3.70 7.33
C ASP A 76 0.32 4.64 7.17
N GLY A 77 -0.88 4.07 7.30
CA GLY A 77 -2.16 4.78 7.15
C GLY A 77 -2.55 5.13 5.71
N LYS A 78 -1.72 4.78 4.72
CA LYS A 78 -1.97 5.04 3.30
C LYS A 78 -2.72 3.89 2.63
N PRO A 79 -3.65 4.17 1.70
CA PRO A 79 -4.32 3.14 0.91
C PRO A 79 -3.32 2.44 -0.02
N VAL A 80 -3.43 1.10 -0.10
CA VAL A 80 -2.54 0.25 -0.90
C VAL A 80 -3.37 -0.73 -1.72
N TRP A 81 -2.96 -0.92 -2.98
CA TRP A 81 -3.46 -1.96 -3.87
C TRP A 81 -2.31 -2.77 -4.45
N VAL A 82 -2.60 -4.02 -4.81
CA VAL A 82 -1.73 -4.82 -5.68
C VAL A 82 -2.45 -5.00 -7.01
N ALA A 83 -1.78 -4.63 -8.09
CA ALA A 83 -2.21 -4.92 -9.45
C ALA A 83 -1.39 -6.09 -10.00
N THR A 84 -2.07 -7.11 -10.52
CA THR A 84 -1.46 -8.24 -11.22
C THR A 84 -1.76 -8.10 -12.70
N CYS A 85 -0.71 -8.12 -13.51
CA CYS A 85 -0.76 -8.02 -14.96
C CYS A 85 -0.72 -9.40 -15.63
N ASP A 86 -1.23 -9.48 -16.86
CA ASP A 86 -1.27 -10.68 -17.71
C ASP A 86 0.11 -11.27 -18.04
N ASP A 87 1.13 -10.43 -17.96
CA ASP A 87 2.55 -10.78 -18.14
C ASP A 87 3.24 -11.27 -16.86
N LEU A 88 2.47 -11.54 -15.79
CA LEU A 88 2.93 -11.91 -14.45
C LEU A 88 3.58 -10.76 -13.66
N GLY A 89 3.48 -9.52 -14.13
CA GLY A 89 3.90 -8.35 -13.36
C GLY A 89 3.00 -8.13 -12.14
N GLU A 90 3.61 -7.94 -10.96
CA GLU A 90 2.90 -7.56 -9.75
C GLU A 90 3.43 -6.22 -9.23
N TYR A 91 2.51 -5.27 -9.08
CA TYR A 91 2.83 -3.89 -8.72
C TYR A 91 2.05 -3.46 -7.48
N VAL A 92 2.78 -3.02 -6.46
CA VAL A 92 2.23 -2.39 -5.27
C VAL A 92 2.02 -0.91 -5.56
N ILE A 93 0.78 -0.46 -5.45
CA ILE A 93 0.36 0.91 -5.73
C ILE A 93 -0.09 1.53 -4.41
N THR A 94 0.59 2.59 -3.98
CA THR A 94 0.27 3.32 -2.75
C THR A 94 -0.21 4.72 -3.08
N LEU A 95 -1.36 5.13 -2.53
CA LEU A 95 -1.86 6.49 -2.65
C LEU A 95 -1.23 7.39 -1.60
N GLN A 96 -0.46 8.37 -2.05
CA GLN A 96 0.11 9.42 -1.21
C GLN A 96 -0.91 10.56 -0.98
N PRO A 97 -0.73 11.36 0.09
CA PRO A 97 -1.43 12.63 0.24
C PRO A 97 -1.29 13.49 -1.03
N GLY A 98 -2.36 14.18 -1.41
CA GLY A 98 -2.39 14.98 -2.65
C GLY A 98 -2.77 14.20 -3.91
N GLY A 99 -3.02 12.90 -3.82
CA GLY A 99 -3.53 12.10 -4.93
C GLY A 99 -2.44 11.54 -5.86
N ILE A 100 -1.20 11.50 -5.40
CA ILE A 100 -0.05 10.96 -6.13
C ILE A 100 0.02 9.45 -5.87
N PHE A 101 0.27 8.66 -6.91
CA PHE A 101 0.59 7.24 -6.75
C PHE A 101 2.10 7.03 -6.70
N THR A 102 2.54 6.26 -5.72
CA THR A 102 3.87 5.64 -5.73
C THR A 102 3.71 4.17 -6.07
N VAL A 103 4.45 3.70 -7.07
CA VAL A 103 4.40 2.32 -7.55
C VAL A 103 5.74 1.65 -7.30
N SER A 104 5.70 0.41 -6.82
CA SER A 104 6.87 -0.45 -6.68
C SER A 104 6.57 -1.86 -7.18
N GLY A 105 7.54 -2.49 -7.80
CA GLY A 105 7.47 -3.88 -8.23
C GLY A 105 8.80 -4.32 -8.85
N VAL A 106 8.87 -5.58 -9.25
CA VAL A 106 9.99 -6.09 -10.04
C VAL A 106 9.63 -5.86 -11.52
N PRO A 107 10.42 -5.08 -12.28
CA PRO A 107 10.19 -4.93 -13.71
C PRO A 107 10.20 -6.31 -14.38
N GLN A 108 9.10 -6.67 -15.03
CA GLN A 108 9.09 -7.87 -15.86
C GLN A 108 9.79 -7.54 -17.17
N ALA A 109 10.79 -8.34 -17.54
CA ALA A 109 11.34 -8.24 -18.88
C ALA A 109 10.20 -8.56 -19.85
N ARG A 110 9.80 -7.59 -20.68
CA ARG A 110 8.81 -7.82 -21.75
C ARG A 110 9.06 -9.20 -22.36
N LYS A 111 8.03 -10.03 -22.46
CA LYS A 111 7.96 -10.96 -23.59
C LYS A 111 7.83 -10.12 -24.86
N ARG A 112 8.92 -9.43 -25.24
CA ARG A 112 9.10 -8.89 -26.58
C ARG A 112 9.15 -10.14 -27.44
N MET A 113 8.01 -10.52 -27.99
CA MET A 113 8.03 -11.26 -29.24
C MET A 113 8.89 -10.42 -30.19
N PRO A 114 10.04 -10.95 -30.66
CA PRO A 114 10.94 -10.17 -31.49
C PRO A 114 10.15 -9.58 -32.67
N LYS A 115 10.30 -8.28 -32.92
CA LYS A 115 9.77 -7.68 -34.15
C LYS A 115 10.38 -8.47 -35.32
N GLY A 116 9.55 -9.25 -36.02
CA GLY A 116 9.98 -10.13 -37.11
C GLY A 116 9.76 -11.64 -36.90
N THR A 117 9.23 -12.10 -35.76
CA THR A 117 8.85 -13.51 -35.60
C THR A 117 7.63 -13.83 -36.45
N LYS A 118 7.87 -14.31 -37.67
CA LYS A 118 6.84 -14.93 -38.53
C LYS A 118 6.43 -16.24 -37.85
N ILE A 119 5.18 -16.33 -37.40
CA ILE A 119 4.60 -17.60 -36.95
C ILE A 119 4.56 -18.51 -38.18
N LEU A 120 5.51 -19.45 -38.27
CA LEU A 120 5.43 -20.53 -39.24
C LEU A 120 4.21 -21.37 -38.87
N PRO A 121 3.25 -21.61 -39.79
CA PRO A 121 2.16 -22.52 -39.50
C PRO A 121 2.75 -23.88 -39.16
N VAL A 122 2.42 -24.38 -37.97
CA VAL A 122 2.71 -25.76 -37.58
C VAL A 122 2.03 -26.64 -38.62
N GLY A 123 2.85 -27.28 -39.47
CA GLY A 123 2.38 -28.13 -40.53
C GLY A 123 1.51 -29.24 -39.94
N THR A 124 0.24 -29.25 -40.33
CA THR A 124 -0.62 -30.42 -40.23
C THR A 124 -0.01 -31.52 -41.09
N LYS A 125 0.42 -32.61 -40.44
CA LYS A 125 0.66 -33.88 -41.12
C LYS A 125 -0.66 -34.52 -41.52
#